data_AF-A0A950EAT6-F1
#
_entry.id   AF-A0A950EAT6-F1
#
_cell.length_a   1.000
_cell.length_b   1.000
_cell.length_c   1.000
_cell.angle_alpha   90.00
_cell.angle_beta   90.00
_cell.angle_gamma   90.00
#
_symmetry.space_group_name_H-M   'P 1'
#
loop_
_entity.id
_entity.type
_entity.pdbx_description
1 polymer ?
#
loop_
_entity_poly.entity_id
_entity_poly.type
_entity_poly.pdbx_seq_one_letter_code
_entity_poly.pdbx_strand_id
1 'polypeptide(L)'
;MQRVQPPHDEYNSLPANPRFRGLADKFRPISIGITGAHLVELQERETRKPDAVRKRYDLFFAGAVEHSTVRQAGLPWLEKLQQQGYTVYLSTRRIDQQQFDELLSASWLSWSPEGSGWDCYRHYEACLAGSVPVINFPTIQRLAPLIHGVHCFYYAVEGDDLFQIVRAALTDKYLLREMALAAREHVLAHHTCNRVGDYVLAESLSVRSLALHRDPASAGRSDLSYRAASAEKVNP
;
A
#
# COMPACT_ATOMS: atom_id res chain seq x y z
N MET A 1 -13.09 -18.09 -12.62
CA MET A 1 -13.42 -16.73 -13.12
C MET A 1 -12.51 -15.75 -12.41
N GLN A 2 -11.45 -15.26 -13.06
CA GLN A 2 -10.70 -14.10 -12.54
C GLN A 2 -11.66 -12.92 -12.52
N ARG A 3 -11.90 -12.33 -11.34
CA ARG A 3 -12.53 -11.01 -11.27
C ARG A 3 -11.50 -10.01 -11.77
N VAL A 4 -11.52 -9.74 -13.08
CA VAL A 4 -10.80 -8.60 -13.64
C VAL A 4 -11.49 -7.37 -13.07
N GLN A 5 -10.77 -6.62 -12.23
CA GLN A 5 -11.24 -5.34 -11.74
C GLN A 5 -11.47 -4.43 -12.96
N PRO A 6 -12.62 -3.76 -13.11
CA PRO A 6 -12.79 -2.81 -14.20
C PRO A 6 -11.70 -1.73 -14.09
N PRO A 7 -11.26 -1.15 -15.22
CA PRO A 7 -10.24 -0.11 -15.22
C PRO A 7 -10.60 1.00 -14.22
N HIS A 8 -9.59 1.50 -13.50
CA HIS A 8 -9.72 2.45 -12.37
C HIS A 8 -10.52 3.74 -12.69
N ASP A 9 -10.80 4.01 -13.96
CA ASP A 9 -11.52 5.19 -14.43
C ASP A 9 -13.02 5.16 -14.08
N GLU A 10 -13.61 3.98 -13.79
CA GLU A 10 -15.06 3.84 -13.55
C GLU A 10 -15.52 4.17 -12.12
N TYR A 11 -14.60 4.29 -11.15
CA TYR A 11 -14.94 4.60 -9.75
C TYR A 11 -14.69 6.06 -9.34
N ASN A 12 -14.65 6.98 -10.30
CA ASN A 12 -14.54 8.41 -10.03
C ASN A 12 -15.90 9.01 -9.64
N SER A 13 -16.43 8.68 -8.46
CA SER A 13 -17.43 9.55 -7.83
C SER A 13 -16.72 10.77 -7.21
N LEU A 14 -16.19 11.64 -8.07
CA LEU A 14 -15.71 12.95 -7.64
C LEU A 14 -16.86 13.65 -6.91
N PRO A 15 -16.60 14.35 -5.78
CA PRO A 15 -17.65 15.07 -5.08
C PRO A 15 -18.34 16.04 -6.06
N ALA A 16 -19.66 15.92 -6.19
CA ALA A 16 -20.48 16.73 -7.10
C ALA A 16 -20.38 18.24 -6.81
N ASN A 17 -19.89 18.60 -5.61
CA ASN A 17 -19.68 19.98 -5.20
C ASN A 17 -18.30 20.51 -5.66
N PRO A 18 -18.25 21.55 -6.51
CA PRO A 18 -17.01 22.11 -7.04
C PRO A 18 -16.01 22.58 -5.97
N ARG A 19 -16.50 23.03 -4.80
CA ARG A 19 -15.66 23.46 -3.68
C ARG A 19 -14.84 22.30 -3.10
N PHE A 20 -15.45 21.13 -2.96
CA PHE A 20 -14.76 19.94 -2.43
C PHE A 20 -13.85 19.32 -3.48
N ARG A 21 -14.21 19.40 -4.78
CA ARG A 21 -13.31 19.01 -5.87
C ARG A 21 -12.00 19.81 -5.85
N GLY A 22 -12.07 21.14 -5.74
CA GLY A 22 -10.88 21.98 -5.66
C GLY A 22 -10.03 21.79 -4.38
N LEU A 23 -10.59 21.22 -3.32
CA LEU A 23 -9.82 20.79 -2.15
C LEU A 23 -9.19 19.40 -2.35
N ALA A 24 -9.93 18.46 -2.94
CA ALA A 24 -9.43 17.13 -3.28
C ALA A 24 -8.21 17.23 -4.22
N ASP A 25 -8.25 18.13 -5.20
CA ASP A 25 -7.16 18.38 -6.15
C ASP A 25 -5.86 18.90 -5.49
N LYS A 26 -5.89 19.28 -4.21
CA LYS A 26 -4.69 19.68 -3.44
C LYS A 26 -3.97 18.49 -2.82
N PHE A 27 -4.66 17.36 -2.63
CA PHE A 27 -4.05 16.19 -2.06
C PHE A 27 -3.28 15.43 -3.15
N ARG A 28 -2.10 14.98 -2.78
CA ARG A 28 -1.24 14.13 -3.59
C ARG A 28 -0.96 12.85 -2.82
N PRO A 29 -0.96 11.69 -3.47
CA PRO A 29 -0.65 10.45 -2.78
C PRO A 29 0.82 10.49 -2.33
N ILE A 30 1.09 9.96 -1.14
CA ILE A 30 2.44 9.80 -0.61
C ILE A 30 2.57 8.39 -0.07
N SER A 31 3.74 7.77 -0.26
CA SER A 31 4.05 6.51 0.40
C SER A 31 4.83 6.75 1.69
N ILE A 32 4.67 5.87 2.68
CA ILE A 32 5.42 5.91 3.95
C ILE A 32 6.94 5.79 3.74
N GLY A 33 7.34 5.08 2.68
CA GLY A 33 8.72 4.92 2.25
C GLY A 33 9.58 4.05 3.18
N ILE A 34 10.82 3.76 2.75
CA ILE A 34 11.83 3.03 3.53
C ILE A 34 13.01 3.96 3.83
N THR A 35 13.39 4.04 5.11
CA THR A 35 14.49 4.89 5.57
C THR A 35 15.84 4.40 5.04
N GLY A 36 16.80 5.31 4.89
CA GLY A 36 18.15 4.94 4.44
C GLY A 36 18.83 3.94 5.39
N ALA A 37 18.65 4.10 6.70
CA ALA A 37 19.18 3.16 7.69
C ALA A 37 18.59 1.76 7.51
N HIS A 38 17.26 1.65 7.37
CA HIS A 38 16.61 0.36 7.17
C HIS A 38 16.97 -0.27 5.81
N LEU A 39 17.12 0.54 4.76
CA LEU A 39 17.58 0.07 3.46
C LEU A 39 19.00 -0.51 3.54
N VAL A 40 19.91 0.16 4.25
CA VAL A 40 21.29 -0.31 4.46
C VAL A 40 21.29 -1.62 5.25
N GLU A 41 20.53 -1.69 6.35
CA GLU A 41 20.42 -2.90 7.16
C GLU A 41 19.94 -4.09 6.33
N LEU A 42 18.88 -3.91 5.53
CA LEU A 42 18.39 -4.95 4.63
C LEU A 42 19.49 -5.34 3.62
N GLN A 43 20.12 -4.37 2.97
CA GLN A 43 21.14 -4.61 1.94
C GLN A 43 22.42 -5.29 2.47
N GLU A 44 22.84 -4.99 3.69
CA GLU A 44 24.05 -5.56 4.31
C GLU A 44 23.86 -7.00 4.79
N ARG A 45 22.64 -7.35 5.24
CA ARG A 45 22.31 -8.62 5.89
C ARG A 45 21.84 -9.73 4.93
N GLU A 46 22.59 -9.99 3.86
CA GLU A 46 22.33 -11.05 2.84
C GLU A 46 21.42 -10.69 1.64
N THR A 47 20.70 -9.56 1.63
CA THR A 47 19.83 -9.21 0.48
C THR A 47 20.51 -8.46 -0.67
N ARG A 48 21.85 -8.44 -0.75
CA ARG A 48 22.55 -7.91 -1.94
C ARG A 48 22.14 -8.65 -3.21
N LYS A 49 21.83 -9.95 -3.08
CA LYS A 49 21.26 -10.80 -4.12
C LYS A 49 20.09 -11.60 -3.51
N PRO A 50 18.88 -11.03 -3.44
CA PRO A 50 17.74 -11.72 -2.85
C PRO A 50 17.46 -13.09 -3.50
N ASP A 51 17.81 -13.23 -4.78
CA ASP A 51 17.66 -14.49 -5.53
C ASP A 51 18.63 -15.59 -5.09
N ALA A 52 19.72 -15.23 -4.41
CA ALA A 52 20.68 -16.19 -3.86
C ALA A 52 20.21 -16.79 -2.54
N VAL A 53 19.22 -16.17 -1.86
CA VAL A 53 18.69 -16.67 -0.60
C VAL A 53 17.80 -17.89 -0.88
N ARG A 54 18.09 -19.01 -0.23
CA ARG A 54 17.25 -20.20 -0.31
C ARG A 54 15.90 -19.94 0.35
N LYS A 55 14.82 -20.06 -0.44
CA LYS A 55 13.45 -20.00 0.07
C LYS A 55 13.11 -21.26 0.87
N ARG A 56 12.71 -21.08 2.13
CA ARG A 56 12.34 -22.12 3.10
C ARG A 56 10.84 -22.15 3.39
N TYR A 57 10.17 -21.00 3.30
CA TYR A 57 8.75 -20.87 3.62
C TYR A 57 7.96 -20.51 2.36
N ASP A 58 6.77 -21.07 2.25
CA ASP A 58 5.80 -20.70 1.22
C ASP A 58 5.20 -19.33 1.48
N LEU A 59 4.85 -19.06 2.74
CA LEU A 59 4.24 -17.81 3.18
C LEU A 59 4.78 -17.42 4.55
N PHE A 60 5.00 -16.12 4.73
CA PHE A 60 5.42 -15.55 6.00
C PHE A 60 4.45 -14.47 6.50
N PHE A 61 4.21 -14.48 7.81
CA PHE A 61 3.62 -13.39 8.55
C PHE A 61 4.16 -13.34 9.99
N ALA A 62 4.58 -12.15 10.42
CA ALA A 62 4.86 -11.85 11.82
C ALA A 62 4.29 -10.49 12.21
N GLY A 63 3.40 -10.47 13.21
CA GLY A 63 2.90 -9.23 13.80
C GLY A 63 1.57 -9.36 14.53
N ALA A 64 1.27 -8.35 15.34
CA ALA A 64 0.02 -8.25 16.09
C ALA A 64 -1.20 -8.27 15.16
N VAL A 65 -2.24 -9.00 15.57
CA VAL A 65 -3.51 -9.18 14.83
C VAL A 65 -4.67 -8.48 15.51
N GLU A 66 -4.54 -8.13 16.78
CA GLU A 66 -5.58 -7.64 17.67
C GLU A 66 -6.18 -6.29 17.21
N HIS A 67 -5.43 -5.52 16.44
CA HIS A 67 -5.79 -4.16 16.03
C HIS A 67 -6.14 -4.02 14.54
N SER A 68 -6.34 -5.13 13.82
CA SER A 68 -6.73 -5.10 12.41
C SER A 68 -7.75 -6.18 12.11
N THR A 69 -8.95 -5.77 11.68
CA THR A 69 -10.01 -6.68 11.25
C THR A 69 -9.57 -7.51 10.05
N VAL A 70 -8.78 -6.95 9.14
CA VAL A 70 -8.21 -7.67 8.00
C VAL A 70 -7.25 -8.77 8.46
N ARG A 71 -6.41 -8.49 9.47
CA ARG A 71 -5.51 -9.50 10.05
C ARG A 71 -6.28 -10.62 10.76
N GLN A 72 -7.33 -10.28 11.50
CA GLN A 72 -8.18 -11.28 12.16
C GLN A 72 -8.91 -12.16 11.14
N ALA A 73 -9.46 -11.55 10.09
CA ALA A 73 -10.17 -12.27 9.03
C ALA A 73 -9.25 -13.18 8.19
N GLY A 74 -7.99 -12.79 7.99
CA GLY A 74 -7.03 -13.57 7.22
C GLY A 74 -6.39 -14.74 7.97
N LEU A 75 -6.32 -14.67 9.31
CA LEU A 75 -5.62 -15.67 10.12
C LEU A 75 -6.13 -17.11 9.91
N PRO A 76 -7.45 -17.38 9.89
CA PRO A 76 -7.96 -18.72 9.62
C PRO A 76 -7.54 -19.28 8.25
N TRP A 77 -7.33 -18.41 7.25
CA TRP A 77 -6.87 -18.83 5.93
C TRP A 77 -5.40 -19.26 5.95
N LEU A 78 -4.56 -18.59 6.74
CA LEU A 78 -3.16 -18.98 6.94
C LEU A 78 -3.04 -20.31 7.69
N GLU A 79 -3.86 -20.51 8.73
CA GLU A 79 -3.94 -21.77 9.45
C GLU A 79 -4.42 -22.91 8.54
N LYS A 80 -5.41 -22.65 7.69
CA LYS A 80 -5.89 -23.61 6.68
C LYS A 80 -4.80 -23.97 5.67
N LEU A 81 -3.95 -23.03 5.25
CA LEU A 81 -2.79 -23.33 4.40
C LEU A 81 -1.82 -24.29 5.10
N GLN A 82 -1.53 -24.08 6.38
CA GLN A 82 -0.68 -25.01 7.15
C GLN A 82 -1.29 -26.41 7.21
N GLN A 83 -2.61 -26.51 7.44
CA GLN A 83 -3.33 -27.79 7.45
C GLN A 83 -3.28 -28.52 6.09
N GLN A 84 -3.10 -27.78 4.99
CA GLN A 84 -2.92 -28.34 3.64
C GLN A 84 -1.46 -28.68 3.30
N GLY A 85 -0.53 -28.54 4.25
CA GLY A 85 0.88 -28.89 4.08
C GLY A 85 1.76 -27.78 3.51
N TYR A 86 1.24 -26.56 3.36
CA TYR A 86 2.09 -25.40 3.01
C TYR A 86 2.98 -25.03 4.19
N THR A 87 4.24 -24.69 3.91
CA THR A 87 5.19 -24.28 4.95
C THR A 87 4.99 -22.80 5.27
N VAL A 88 4.05 -22.49 6.18
CA VAL A 88 3.75 -21.11 6.59
C VAL A 88 4.47 -20.79 7.90
N TYR A 89 5.28 -19.72 7.91
CA TYR A 89 5.72 -19.11 9.17
C TYR A 89 4.67 -18.11 9.64
N LEU A 90 4.11 -18.34 10.82
CA LEU A 90 3.03 -17.54 11.38
C LEU A 90 3.34 -17.19 12.84
N SER A 91 3.54 -15.90 13.10
CA SER A 91 3.63 -15.34 14.44
C SER A 91 2.62 -14.20 14.61
N THR A 92 1.70 -14.33 15.56
CA THR A 92 0.75 -13.26 15.92
C THR A 92 1.37 -12.22 16.86
N ARG A 93 2.67 -12.33 17.14
CA ARG A 93 3.44 -11.39 17.97
C ARG A 93 4.56 -10.76 17.16
N ARG A 94 5.06 -9.63 17.66
CA ARG A 94 6.30 -9.06 17.12
C ARG A 94 7.46 -10.00 17.45
N ILE A 95 8.34 -10.14 16.48
CA ILE A 95 9.63 -10.82 16.61
C ILE A 95 10.73 -9.78 16.51
N ASP A 96 11.97 -10.16 16.85
CA ASP A 96 13.10 -9.25 16.69
C ASP A 96 13.34 -8.93 15.20
N GLN A 97 13.92 -7.77 14.92
CA GLN A 97 14.08 -7.29 13.55
C GLN A 97 14.99 -8.20 12.72
N GLN A 98 16.06 -8.73 13.32
CA GLN A 98 16.97 -9.61 12.60
C GLN A 98 16.27 -10.90 12.17
N GLN A 99 15.56 -11.54 13.09
CA GLN A 99 14.76 -12.73 12.80
C GLN A 99 13.67 -12.41 11.78
N PHE A 100 13.04 -11.23 11.86
CA PHE A 100 12.06 -10.79 10.86
C PHE A 100 12.65 -10.77 9.45
N ASP A 101 13.80 -10.13 9.25
CA ASP A 101 14.45 -9.99 7.95
C ASP A 101 14.92 -11.35 7.39
N GLU A 102 15.48 -12.20 8.25
CA GLU A 102 15.93 -13.56 7.90
C GLU A 102 14.75 -14.45 7.45
N LEU A 103 13.62 -14.38 8.15
CA LEU A 103 12.44 -15.16 7.80
C LEU A 103 11.73 -14.61 6.56
N LEU A 104 11.63 -13.29 6.45
CA LEU A 104 11.04 -12.62 5.30
C LEU A 104 11.80 -12.93 4.01
N SER A 105 13.13 -12.80 4.04
CA SER A 105 13.99 -13.12 2.88
C SER A 105 13.97 -14.60 2.51
N ALA A 106 13.82 -15.49 3.50
CA ALA A 106 13.64 -16.93 3.28
C ALA A 106 12.23 -17.33 2.81
N SER A 107 11.31 -16.38 2.55
CA SER A 107 9.93 -16.67 2.19
C SER A 107 9.60 -16.33 0.74
N TRP A 108 8.81 -17.19 0.09
CA TRP A 108 8.30 -16.95 -1.26
C TRP A 108 7.30 -15.79 -1.29
N LEU A 109 6.30 -15.88 -0.43
CA LEU A 109 5.27 -14.86 -0.27
C LEU A 109 5.35 -14.25 1.14
N SER A 110 4.99 -12.97 1.25
CA SER A 110 4.82 -12.27 2.52
C SER A 110 3.42 -11.72 2.63
N TRP A 111 2.64 -12.19 3.61
CA TRP A 111 1.32 -11.63 3.84
C TRP A 111 1.44 -10.26 4.51
N SER A 112 0.99 -9.23 3.81
CA SER A 112 1.13 -7.83 4.25
C SER A 112 -0.22 -7.10 4.25
N PRO A 113 -1.15 -7.52 5.12
CA PRO A 113 -2.43 -6.86 5.30
C PRO A 113 -2.26 -5.50 5.99
N GLU A 114 -3.22 -4.62 5.75
CA GLU A 114 -3.31 -3.33 6.45
C GLU A 114 -3.32 -3.47 7.98
N GLY A 115 -2.74 -2.46 8.63
CA GLY A 115 -2.71 -2.30 10.09
C GLY A 115 -3.54 -1.09 10.50
N SER A 116 -2.90 -0.09 11.10
CA SER A 116 -3.51 1.23 11.39
C SER A 116 -3.76 2.08 10.13
N GLY A 117 -3.25 1.64 8.99
CA GLY A 117 -3.45 2.23 7.68
C GLY A 117 -3.13 1.19 6.61
N TRP A 118 -3.49 1.50 5.37
CA TRP A 118 -3.24 0.60 4.24
C TRP A 118 -1.75 0.56 3.92
N ASP A 119 -1.12 1.71 3.68
CA ASP A 119 0.29 1.78 3.29
C ASP A 119 1.23 1.45 4.46
N CYS A 120 1.83 0.27 4.41
CA CYS A 120 2.63 -0.30 5.50
C CYS A 120 4.07 -0.52 5.06
N TYR A 121 5.04 -0.33 5.97
CA TYR A 121 6.46 -0.63 5.69
C TYR A 121 6.66 -2.03 5.09
N ARG A 122 5.92 -3.03 5.57
CA ARG A 122 5.99 -4.42 5.11
C ARG A 122 5.72 -4.62 3.62
N HIS A 123 4.91 -3.75 2.98
CA HIS A 123 4.73 -3.79 1.52
C HIS A 123 6.05 -3.65 0.80
N TYR A 124 6.90 -2.76 1.29
CA TYR A 124 8.19 -2.41 0.68
C TYR A 124 9.32 -3.30 1.20
N GLU A 125 9.33 -3.66 2.49
CA GLU A 125 10.29 -4.59 3.08
C GLU A 125 10.27 -5.95 2.36
N ALA A 126 9.07 -6.48 2.08
CA ALA A 126 8.92 -7.74 1.36
C ALA A 126 9.60 -7.68 -0.01
N CYS A 127 9.33 -6.62 -0.79
CA CYS A 127 9.95 -6.40 -2.09
C CYS A 127 11.49 -6.35 -1.99
N LEU A 128 12.02 -5.61 -1.02
CA LEU A 128 13.48 -5.48 -0.82
C LEU A 128 14.13 -6.81 -0.42
N ALA A 129 13.45 -7.62 0.38
CA ALA A 129 13.88 -8.95 0.81
C ALA A 129 13.72 -10.03 -0.26
N GLY A 130 13.18 -9.69 -1.45
CA GLY A 130 12.90 -10.64 -2.52
C GLY A 130 11.75 -11.61 -2.21
N SER A 131 10.81 -11.20 -1.36
CA SER A 131 9.56 -11.91 -1.11
C SER A 131 8.42 -11.16 -1.80
N VAL A 132 7.49 -11.89 -2.43
CA VAL A 132 6.37 -11.23 -3.12
C VAL A 132 5.27 -10.90 -2.12
N PRO A 133 4.89 -9.62 -1.94
CA PRO A 133 3.86 -9.27 -0.98
C PRO A 133 2.45 -9.67 -1.49
N VAL A 134 1.65 -10.19 -0.56
CA VAL A 134 0.22 -10.49 -0.73
C VAL A 134 -0.56 -9.52 0.14
N ILE A 135 -1.31 -8.61 -0.48
CA ILE A 135 -1.83 -7.38 0.13
C ILE A 135 -3.34 -7.29 -0.07
N ASN A 136 -4.12 -6.82 0.90
CA ASN A 136 -5.55 -6.56 0.66
C ASN A 136 -5.72 -5.40 -0.33
N PHE A 137 -6.81 -5.38 -1.12
CA PHE A 137 -7.04 -4.28 -2.07
C PHE A 137 -6.96 -2.89 -1.41
N PRO A 138 -6.39 -1.89 -2.12
CA PRO A 138 -6.15 -0.56 -1.59
C PRO A 138 -7.42 0.22 -1.30
N THR A 139 -7.42 0.91 -0.16
CA THR A 139 -8.46 1.88 0.26
C THR A 139 -8.02 3.34 0.07
N ILE A 140 -6.82 3.55 -0.49
CA ILE A 140 -6.21 4.88 -0.70
C ILE A 140 -5.72 5.03 -2.15
N GLN A 141 -5.56 6.28 -2.60
CA GLN A 141 -4.73 6.58 -3.77
C GLN A 141 -3.25 6.37 -3.43
N ARG A 142 -2.48 5.84 -4.37
CA ARG A 142 -1.11 5.38 -4.13
C ARG A 142 -0.14 6.09 -5.06
N LEU A 143 0.99 6.52 -4.49
CA LEU A 143 2.14 6.99 -5.27
C LEU A 143 2.79 5.76 -5.90
N ALA A 144 3.05 5.78 -7.21
CA ALA A 144 3.72 4.70 -7.94
C ALA A 144 3.29 3.29 -7.47
N PRO A 145 2.02 2.88 -7.70
CA PRO A 145 1.48 1.68 -7.07
C PRO A 145 2.26 0.41 -7.40
N LEU A 146 2.39 -0.51 -6.43
CA LEU A 146 2.68 -1.91 -6.73
C LEU A 146 1.54 -2.47 -7.61
N ILE A 147 1.91 -3.17 -8.69
CA ILE A 147 0.97 -3.65 -9.71
C ILE A 147 0.72 -5.14 -9.47
N HIS A 148 -0.57 -5.53 -9.45
CA HIS A 148 -0.97 -6.93 -9.31
C HIS A 148 -0.38 -7.80 -10.42
N GLY A 149 0.21 -8.95 -10.07
CA GLY A 149 0.82 -9.88 -11.01
C GLY A 149 2.15 -9.41 -11.60
N VAL A 150 2.65 -8.24 -11.21
CA VAL A 150 3.98 -7.73 -11.60
C VAL A 150 4.86 -7.54 -10.37
N HIS A 151 4.35 -6.85 -9.34
CA HIS A 151 5.11 -6.57 -8.11
C HIS A 151 4.53 -7.30 -6.89
N CYS A 152 3.23 -7.59 -6.90
CA CYS A 152 2.51 -8.11 -5.75
C CYS A 152 1.28 -8.92 -6.18
N PHE A 153 0.63 -9.54 -5.20
CA PHE A 153 -0.76 -9.99 -5.34
C PHE A 153 -1.68 -9.15 -4.46
N TYR A 154 -2.81 -8.75 -5.03
CA TYR A 154 -3.93 -8.14 -4.30
C TYR A 154 -5.04 -9.15 -4.09
N TYR A 155 -5.64 -9.14 -2.89
CA TYR A 155 -6.78 -9.99 -2.55
C TYR A 155 -7.93 -9.20 -1.93
N ALA A 156 -9.16 -9.67 -2.12
CA ALA A 156 -10.36 -9.21 -1.44
C ALA A 156 -10.44 -9.81 -0.03
N VAL A 157 -10.77 -8.97 0.96
CA VAL A 157 -10.85 -9.39 2.36
C VAL A 157 -12.00 -10.38 2.57
N GLU A 158 -13.08 -10.20 1.80
CA GLU A 158 -14.27 -11.03 1.86
C GLU A 158 -14.06 -12.39 1.17
N GLY A 159 -14.58 -13.44 1.81
CA GLY A 159 -14.51 -14.80 1.27
C GLY A 159 -13.13 -15.43 1.46
N ASP A 160 -12.74 -16.27 0.50
CA ASP A 160 -11.53 -17.09 0.56
C ASP A 160 -10.43 -16.64 -0.43
N ASP A 161 -10.50 -15.40 -0.92
CA ASP A 161 -9.62 -14.91 -1.98
C ASP A 161 -8.13 -14.96 -1.60
N LEU A 162 -7.79 -14.57 -0.36
CA LEU A 162 -6.43 -14.71 0.19
C LEU A 162 -5.91 -16.16 0.05
N PHE A 163 -6.75 -17.12 0.41
CA PHE A 163 -6.39 -18.54 0.35
C PHE A 163 -6.19 -19.00 -1.09
N GLN A 164 -7.09 -18.64 -2.01
CA GLN A 164 -7.00 -19.05 -3.41
C GLN A 164 -5.80 -18.42 -4.11
N ILE A 165 -5.55 -17.13 -3.88
CA ILE A 165 -4.41 -16.40 -4.47
C ILE A 165 -3.09 -16.99 -4.01
N VAL A 166 -2.92 -17.24 -2.71
CA VAL A 166 -1.69 -17.84 -2.19
C VAL A 166 -1.47 -19.21 -2.83
N ARG A 167 -2.49 -20.07 -2.88
CA ARG A 167 -2.37 -21.40 -3.48
C ARG A 167 -1.99 -21.33 -4.96
N ALA A 168 -2.65 -20.46 -5.73
CA ALA A 168 -2.38 -20.28 -7.15
C ALA A 168 -0.96 -19.74 -7.38
N ALA A 169 -0.56 -18.70 -6.65
CA ALA A 169 0.75 -18.07 -6.76
C ALA A 169 1.90 -19.06 -6.49
N LEU A 170 1.73 -19.95 -5.50
CA LEU A 170 2.77 -20.92 -5.14
C LEU A 170 2.97 -22.03 -6.18
N THR A 171 2.10 -22.17 -7.18
CA THR A 171 2.27 -23.15 -8.25
C THR A 171 3.37 -22.77 -9.25
N ASP A 172 3.70 -21.48 -9.37
CA ASP A 172 4.72 -20.98 -10.29
C ASP A 172 5.81 -20.20 -9.55
N LYS A 173 6.76 -20.93 -8.98
CA LYS A 173 7.91 -20.35 -8.27
C LYS A 173 8.87 -19.59 -9.19
N TYR A 174 8.84 -19.83 -10.50
CA TYR A 174 9.67 -19.07 -11.43
C TYR A 174 9.11 -17.65 -11.58
N LEU A 175 7.80 -17.53 -11.82
CA LEU A 175 7.10 -16.25 -11.83
C LEU A 175 7.31 -15.46 -10.52
N LEU A 176 7.26 -16.14 -9.36
CA LEU A 176 7.53 -15.47 -8.07
C LEU A 176 8.93 -14.81 -8.00
N ARG A 177 9.95 -15.39 -8.63
CA ARG A 177 11.29 -14.80 -8.68
C ARG A 177 11.31 -13.55 -9.55
N GLU A 178 10.75 -13.64 -10.75
CA GLU A 178 10.66 -12.50 -11.68
C GLU A 178 9.88 -11.33 -11.03
N MET A 179 8.76 -11.62 -10.38
CA MET A 179 7.99 -10.60 -9.66
C MET A 179 8.77 -10.01 -8.48
N ALA A 180 9.49 -10.81 -7.70
CA ALA A 180 10.29 -10.31 -6.58
C ALA A 180 11.38 -9.32 -7.05
N LEU A 181 12.02 -9.62 -8.18
CA LEU A 181 13.00 -8.74 -8.81
C LEU A 181 12.36 -7.42 -9.28
N ALA A 182 11.27 -7.50 -10.03
CA ALA A 182 10.53 -6.33 -10.50
C ALA A 182 10.03 -5.46 -9.33
N ALA A 183 9.49 -6.08 -8.29
CA ALA A 183 9.02 -5.40 -7.09
C ALA A 183 10.17 -4.66 -6.38
N ARG A 184 11.35 -5.30 -6.26
CA ARG A 184 12.52 -4.67 -5.65
C ARG A 184 13.00 -3.46 -6.43
N GLU A 185 13.11 -3.58 -7.75
CA GLU A 185 13.48 -2.46 -8.62
C GLU A 185 12.52 -1.28 -8.47
N HIS A 186 11.21 -1.57 -8.49
CA HIS A 186 10.16 -0.57 -8.31
C HIS A 186 10.26 0.17 -6.96
N VAL A 187 10.50 -0.56 -5.87
CA VAL A 187 10.67 0.03 -4.53
C VAL A 187 11.92 0.91 -4.45
N LEU A 188 13.04 0.47 -5.02
CA LEU A 188 14.27 1.26 -5.05
C LEU A 188 14.11 2.54 -5.88
N ALA A 189 13.34 2.48 -6.96
CA ALA A 189 13.09 3.63 -7.85
C ALA A 189 12.15 4.68 -7.23
N HIS A 190 11.16 4.27 -6.43
CA HIS A 190 10.05 5.16 -6.04
C HIS A 190 9.83 5.33 -4.53
N HIS A 191 10.21 4.35 -3.70
CA HIS A 191 9.72 4.24 -2.33
C HIS A 191 10.82 4.29 -1.26
N THR A 192 12.03 4.71 -1.60
CA THR A 192 13.02 5.09 -0.58
C THR A 192 12.69 6.49 -0.04
N CYS A 193 13.01 6.79 1.22
CA CYS A 193 12.72 8.10 1.81
C CYS A 193 13.32 9.26 0.99
N ASN A 194 14.47 9.06 0.34
CA ASN A 194 15.05 10.07 -0.56
C ASN A 194 14.14 10.31 -1.77
N ARG A 195 13.65 9.24 -2.42
CA ARG A 195 12.75 9.35 -3.57
C ARG A 195 11.40 9.96 -3.20
N VAL A 196 10.88 9.60 -2.04
CA VAL A 196 9.66 10.24 -1.49
C VAL A 196 9.91 11.71 -1.19
N GLY A 197 11.07 12.06 -0.63
CA GLY A 197 11.48 13.45 -0.40
C GLY A 197 11.57 14.26 -1.70
N ASP A 198 12.22 13.71 -2.74
CA ASP A 198 12.31 14.32 -4.06
C ASP A 198 10.91 14.56 -4.66
N TYR A 199 10.01 13.58 -4.53
CA TYR A 199 8.63 13.70 -4.97
C TYR A 199 7.89 14.83 -4.23
N VAL A 200 7.98 14.87 -2.89
CA VAL A 200 7.35 15.91 -2.08
C VAL A 200 7.85 17.30 -2.46
N LEU A 201 9.15 17.46 -2.69
CA LEU A 201 9.74 18.72 -3.14
C LEU A 201 9.21 19.11 -4.53
N ALA A 202 9.19 18.17 -5.48
CA ALA A 202 8.71 18.41 -6.84
C ALA A 202 7.23 18.84 -6.87
N GLU A 203 6.35 18.12 -6.16
CA GLU A 203 4.92 18.48 -6.06
C GLU A 203 4.73 19.84 -5.39
N SER A 204 5.47 20.11 -4.31
CA SER A 204 5.38 21.39 -3.58
C SER A 204 5.78 22.59 -4.45
N LEU A 205 6.83 22.44 -5.26
CA LEU A 205 7.29 23.48 -6.18
C LEU A 205 6.32 23.66 -7.36
N SER A 206 5.73 22.57 -7.87
CA SER A 206 4.72 22.60 -8.93
C SER A 206 3.44 23.33 -8.50
N VAL A 207 2.97 23.08 -7.28
CA VAL A 207 1.81 23.82 -6.72
C VAL A 207 2.11 25.31 -6.59
N ARG A 208 3.34 25.68 -6.22
CA ARG A 208 3.75 27.09 -6.10
C ARG A 208 3.80 27.79 -7.46
N SER A 209 4.29 27.14 -8.53
CA SER A 209 4.31 27.74 -9.87
C SER A 209 2.90 27.97 -10.41
N LEU A 210 1.98 27.03 -10.17
CA LEU A 210 0.56 27.17 -10.51
C LEU A 210 -0.14 28.29 -9.73
N ALA A 211 0.23 28.50 -8.45
CA ALA A 211 -0.31 29.59 -7.63
C ALA A 211 0.19 30.97 -8.08
N LEU A 212 1.43 31.07 -8.58
CA LEU A 212 2.02 32.31 -9.07
C LEU A 212 1.55 32.70 -10.48
N HIS A 213 0.99 31.77 -11.25
CA HIS A 213 0.43 32.03 -12.59
C HIS A 213 -1.09 32.26 -12.59
N ARG A 214 -1.76 32.15 -11.43
CA ARG A 214 -3.12 32.67 -11.26
C ARG A 214 -3.04 34.16 -11.00
N ASP A 215 -3.30 34.95 -12.04
CA ASP A 215 -3.45 36.40 -11.94
C ASP A 215 -4.54 36.75 -10.90
N PRO A 216 -4.24 37.51 -9.83
CA PRO A 216 -5.24 37.94 -8.86
C PRO A 216 -6.37 38.78 -9.47
N ALA A 217 -6.22 39.27 -10.71
CA ALA A 217 -7.23 40.07 -11.40
C ALA A 217 -8.46 39.26 -11.89
N SER A 218 -8.42 37.92 -11.92
CA SER A 218 -9.56 37.10 -12.38
C SER A 218 -10.48 36.58 -11.26
N ALA A 219 -10.22 36.91 -9.99
CA ALA A 219 -11.13 36.62 -8.87
C ALA A 219 -12.25 37.68 -8.85
N GLY A 220 -13.10 37.65 -9.88
CA GLY A 220 -14.30 38.47 -10.00
C GLY A 220 -15.25 38.26 -8.83
N ARG A 221 -15.68 39.39 -8.28
CA ARG A 221 -16.71 39.58 -7.25
C ARG A 221 -17.88 38.60 -7.43
N SER A 222 -18.21 37.84 -6.40
CA SER A 222 -19.57 37.34 -6.21
C SER A 222 -20.02 37.72 -4.81
N ASP A 223 -21.16 38.41 -4.79
CA ASP A 223 -21.74 39.13 -3.67
C ASP A 223 -22.00 38.25 -2.45
N LEU A 224 -21.40 38.65 -1.32
CA LEU A 224 -21.92 38.31 0.01
C LEU A 224 -22.90 39.42 0.42
N SER A 225 -24.13 39.34 -0.08
CA SER A 225 -25.27 40.06 0.51
C SER A 225 -26.10 39.09 1.34
N TYR A 226 -25.65 38.82 2.58
CA TYR A 226 -26.49 38.15 3.57
C TYR A 226 -27.44 39.18 4.17
N ARG A 227 -28.66 39.28 3.63
CA ARG A 227 -29.76 40.02 4.25
C ARG A 227 -30.15 39.32 5.55
N ALA A 228 -29.95 40.00 6.68
CA ALA A 228 -30.60 39.66 7.94
C ALA A 228 -32.13 39.82 7.76
N ALA A 229 -32.86 38.71 7.80
CA ALA A 229 -34.31 38.73 7.88
C ALA A 229 -34.71 38.75 9.36
N SER A 230 -35.27 39.89 9.76
CA SER A 230 -35.99 40.12 11.00
C SER A 230 -37.11 39.11 11.21
N ALA A 231 -37.26 38.61 12.44
CA ALA A 231 -38.48 37.98 12.91
C ALA A 231 -38.86 38.61 14.25
N GLU A 232 -39.67 39.68 14.18
CA GLU A 232 -40.48 40.14 15.31
C GLU A 232 -41.83 39.41 15.29
N LYS A 233 -42.12 38.78 16.44
CA LYS A 233 -43.40 38.66 17.15
C LYS A 233 -44.68 38.38 16.36
N VAL A 234 -45.34 37.27 16.73
CA VAL A 234 -46.79 37.28 17.00
C VAL A 234 -47.08 36.42 18.25
N ASN A 235 -47.56 37.07 19.30
CA ASN A 235 -48.19 36.48 20.48
C ASN A 235 -49.70 36.30 20.19
N PRO A 236 -50.41 35.51 21.01
CA PRO A 236 -51.31 36.18 21.96
C PRO A 236 -50.83 36.06 23.40
#